data_AF-A0A8D8K1Z3-F1
#
_entry.id   AF-A0A8D8K1Z3-F1
#
_cell.length_a   1.000
_cell.length_b   1.000
_cell.length_c   1.000
_cell.angle_alpha   90.00
_cell.angle_beta   90.00
_cell.angle_gamma   90.00
#
_symmetry.space_group_name_H-M   'P 1'
#
loop_
_entity.id
_entity.type
_entity.pdbx_description
1 polymer ?
#
loop_
_entity_poly.entity_id
_entity_poly.type
_entity_poly.pdbx_seq_one_letter_code
_entity_poly.pdbx_strand_id
1 'polypeptide(L)'
;MWEEPDQPTSTFVWQKKLEKHGLKNLSRKELEALNRRKQQENMIELEKLKKRRQEREHARQQHEDDMCLMQRSKEAAQFDEWQRQEECFHLEQAKLRSKIRIQDGRAKPIDLLAQYISEKSLEESIEMQMHEPYHYLNGLGLDDFEDLLADIRVYNELEKCQNADYWSDLTIIVEDELQKLRKAEAEKQRMAPGRREGI
;
A
#
# COMPACT_ATOMS: atom_id res chain seq x y z
N MET A 1 -65.80 19.96 1.28
CA MET A 1 -65.82 21.44 1.29
C MET A 1 -64.95 21.83 2.47
N TRP A 2 -63.66 22.08 2.23
CA TRP A 2 -62.73 22.47 3.30
C TRP A 2 -62.78 23.99 3.39
N GLU A 3 -63.25 24.52 4.51
CA GLU A 3 -63.27 25.95 4.77
C GLU A 3 -61.83 26.48 4.85
N GLU A 4 -61.52 27.51 4.07
CA GLU A 4 -60.24 28.19 4.12
C GLU A 4 -60.06 28.83 5.51
N PRO A 5 -58.87 28.70 6.14
CA PRO A 5 -58.63 29.26 7.46
C PRO A 5 -58.72 30.78 7.43
N ASP A 6 -59.54 31.32 8.35
CA ASP A 6 -59.82 32.74 8.52
C ASP A 6 -58.51 33.54 8.67
N GLN A 7 -58.21 34.40 7.69
CA GLN A 7 -56.99 35.19 7.66
C GLN A 7 -57.11 36.31 8.72
N PRO A 8 -56.11 36.49 9.61
CA PRO A 8 -56.18 37.52 10.64
C PRO A 8 -56.27 38.92 10.00
N THR A 9 -57.39 39.59 10.23
CA THR A 9 -57.79 40.85 9.57
C THR A 9 -57.01 42.09 10.01
N SER A 10 -56.07 41.96 10.97
CA SER A 10 -55.27 43.08 11.45
C SER A 10 -53.88 42.65 11.89
N THR A 11 -52.86 43.31 11.32
CA THR A 11 -51.45 43.11 11.65
C THR A 11 -51.15 43.64 13.05
N PHE A 12 -50.54 42.82 13.91
CA PHE A 12 -50.16 43.20 15.26
C PHE A 12 -49.17 44.39 15.28
N VAL A 13 -49.50 45.45 16.02
CA VAL A 13 -48.67 46.66 16.16
C VAL A 13 -48.28 46.86 17.63
N TRP A 14 -46.98 46.92 17.89
CA TRP A 14 -46.47 47.09 19.26
C TRP A 14 -46.47 48.57 19.67
N GLN A 15 -47.62 49.06 20.13
CA GLN A 15 -47.83 50.49 20.45
C GLN A 15 -46.83 51.07 21.47
N LYS A 16 -46.45 50.32 22.51
CA LYS A 16 -45.41 50.75 23.47
C LYS A 16 -44.03 50.94 22.82
N LYS A 17 -43.68 50.12 21.82
CA LYS A 17 -42.40 50.26 21.10
C LYS A 17 -42.38 51.49 20.22
N LEU A 18 -43.52 51.84 19.61
CA LEU A 18 -43.69 53.05 18.82
C LEU A 18 -43.53 54.33 19.66
N GLU A 19 -44.15 54.35 20.84
CA GLU A 19 -43.99 55.45 21.80
C GLU A 19 -42.54 55.61 22.24
N LYS A 20 -41.87 54.52 22.63
CA LYS A 20 -40.49 54.55 23.09
C LYS A 20 -39.50 55.00 22.00
N HIS A 21 -39.79 54.72 20.73
CA HIS A 21 -38.97 55.16 19.59
C HIS A 21 -39.38 56.53 19.02
N GLY A 22 -40.37 57.22 19.61
CA GLY A 22 -40.83 58.53 19.14
C GLY A 22 -41.55 58.51 17.78
N LEU A 23 -41.99 57.34 17.31
CA LEU A 23 -42.62 57.13 15.99
C LEU A 23 -44.15 57.20 16.04
N LYS A 24 -44.72 57.72 17.13
CA LYS A 24 -46.17 57.70 17.40
C LYS A 24 -47.01 58.51 16.39
N ASN A 25 -46.39 59.48 15.71
CA ASN A 25 -47.03 60.40 14.77
C ASN A 25 -46.82 60.01 13.28
N LEU A 26 -46.09 58.93 12.98
CA LEU A 26 -45.88 58.49 11.60
C LEU A 26 -47.09 57.72 11.07
N SER A 27 -47.39 57.88 9.77
CA SER A 27 -48.44 57.14 9.09
C SER A 27 -48.16 55.64 9.12
N ARG A 28 -49.22 54.82 9.23
CA ARG A 28 -49.15 53.35 9.11
C ARG A 28 -48.36 52.91 7.87
N LYS A 29 -48.53 53.63 6.76
CA LYS A 29 -47.86 53.35 5.47
C LYS A 29 -46.35 53.62 5.54
N GLU A 30 -45.92 54.65 6.26
CA GLU A 30 -44.51 55.00 6.47
C GLU A 30 -43.84 54.01 7.44
N LEU A 31 -44.58 53.57 8.44
CA LEU A 31 -44.12 52.61 9.45
C LEU A 31 -43.86 51.23 8.84
N GLU A 32 -44.77 50.78 7.98
CA GLU A 32 -44.58 49.56 7.19
C GLU A 32 -43.41 49.69 6.21
N ALA A 33 -43.21 50.86 5.57
CA ALA A 33 -42.06 51.09 4.69
C ALA A 33 -40.72 51.03 5.44
N LEU A 34 -40.63 51.64 6.62
CA LEU A 34 -39.46 51.55 7.51
C LEU A 34 -39.21 50.11 7.98
N ASN A 35 -40.27 49.36 8.32
CA ASN A 35 -40.13 47.98 8.76
C ASN A 35 -39.69 47.06 7.61
N ARG A 36 -40.23 47.24 6.39
CA ARG A 36 -39.78 46.55 5.18
C ARG A 36 -38.30 46.83 4.90
N ARG A 37 -37.86 48.09 5.03
CA ARG A 37 -36.45 48.47 4.84
C ARG A 37 -35.53 47.79 5.87
N LYS A 38 -35.90 47.79 7.14
CA LYS A 38 -35.15 47.06 8.20
C LYS A 38 -35.12 45.55 7.97
N GLN A 39 -36.22 44.96 7.51
CA GLN A 39 -36.25 43.53 7.16
C GLN A 39 -35.33 43.21 6.00
N GLN A 40 -35.30 44.06 4.96
CA GLN A 40 -34.36 43.93 3.84
C GLN A 40 -32.90 44.07 4.29
N GLU A 41 -32.59 45.08 5.12
CA GLU A 41 -31.25 45.27 5.68
C GLU A 41 -30.82 44.06 6.52
N ASN A 42 -31.70 43.56 7.41
CA ASN A 42 -31.45 42.35 8.20
C ASN A 42 -31.22 41.11 7.32
N MET A 43 -31.99 40.94 6.24
CA MET A 43 -31.83 39.82 5.31
C MET A 43 -30.45 39.85 4.63
N ILE A 44 -30.01 41.02 4.17
CA ILE A 44 -28.69 41.21 3.56
C ILE A 44 -27.58 40.94 4.57
N GLU A 45 -27.72 41.40 5.82
CA GLU A 45 -26.76 41.12 6.89
C GLU A 45 -26.69 39.63 7.22
N LEU A 46 -27.84 38.96 7.33
CA LEU A 46 -27.93 37.51 7.53
C LEU A 46 -27.24 36.74 6.41
N GLU A 47 -27.44 37.13 5.15
CA GLU A 47 -26.81 36.50 4.00
C GLU A 47 -25.28 36.68 4.02
N LYS A 48 -24.79 37.89 4.32
CA LYS A 48 -23.35 38.17 4.51
C LYS A 48 -22.74 37.36 5.64
N LEU A 49 -23.48 37.16 6.74
CA LEU A 49 -23.04 36.33 7.87
C LEU A 49 -23.01 34.85 7.51
N LYS A 50 -24.02 34.37 6.77
CA LYS A 50 -24.08 32.99 6.27
C LYS A 50 -22.89 32.71 5.33
N LYS A 51 -22.63 33.60 4.38
CA LYS A 51 -21.50 33.48 3.45
C LYS A 51 -20.15 33.41 4.20
N ARG A 52 -19.92 34.31 5.17
CA ARG A 52 -18.71 34.28 6.03
C ARG A 52 -18.59 33.04 6.91
N ARG A 53 -19.69 32.39 7.29
CA ARG A 53 -19.64 31.10 7.99
C ARG A 53 -19.24 29.98 7.04
N GLN A 54 -19.86 29.93 5.86
CA GLN A 54 -19.56 28.94 4.82
C GLN A 54 -18.12 29.05 4.34
N GLU A 55 -17.60 30.25 4.09
CA GLU A 55 -16.20 30.46 3.68
C GLU A 55 -15.22 29.97 4.75
N ARG A 56 -15.49 30.25 6.04
CA ARG A 56 -14.64 29.78 7.14
C ARG A 56 -14.72 28.27 7.33
N GLU A 57 -15.88 27.67 7.11
CA GLU A 57 -16.06 26.22 7.19
C GLU A 57 -15.36 25.51 6.04
N HIS A 58 -15.51 26.02 4.82
CA HIS A 58 -14.79 25.52 3.64
C HIS A 58 -13.27 25.65 3.82
N ALA A 59 -12.77 26.78 4.31
CA ALA A 59 -11.34 26.96 4.56
C ALA A 59 -10.81 26.01 5.65
N ARG A 60 -11.59 25.75 6.70
CA ARG A 60 -11.24 24.74 7.72
C ARG A 60 -11.22 23.33 7.12
N GLN A 61 -12.24 22.97 6.36
CA GLN A 61 -12.32 21.66 5.70
C GLN A 61 -11.14 21.44 4.76
N GLN A 62 -10.81 22.42 3.91
CA GLN A 62 -9.66 22.33 3.01
C GLN A 62 -8.35 22.13 3.78
N HIS A 63 -8.15 22.89 4.86
CA HIS A 63 -6.96 22.74 5.69
C HIS A 63 -6.91 21.36 6.37
N GLU A 64 -8.03 20.85 6.86
CA GLU A 64 -8.12 19.51 7.45
C GLU A 64 -7.84 18.41 6.42
N ASP A 65 -8.39 18.54 5.21
CA ASP A 65 -8.16 17.62 4.09
C ASP A 65 -6.69 17.62 3.66
N ASP A 66 -6.07 18.80 3.54
CA ASP A 66 -4.66 18.96 3.18
C ASP A 66 -3.74 18.34 4.25
N MET A 67 -4.06 18.56 5.54
CA MET A 67 -3.33 17.93 6.65
C MET A 67 -3.49 16.42 6.66
N CYS A 68 -4.69 15.91 6.40
CA CYS A 68 -4.93 14.47 6.30
C CYS A 68 -4.14 13.85 5.13
N LEU A 69 -4.17 14.49 3.96
CA LEU A 69 -3.41 14.04 2.79
C LEU A 69 -1.91 14.06 3.05
N MET A 70 -1.40 15.12 3.65
CA MET A 70 0.02 15.25 4.00
C MET A 70 0.45 14.18 5.03
N GLN A 71 -0.39 13.91 6.03
CA GLN A 71 -0.13 12.87 7.02
C GLN A 71 -0.09 11.48 6.38
N ARG A 72 -1.08 11.15 5.55
CA ARG A 72 -1.13 9.89 4.81
C ARG A 72 0.08 9.73 3.88
N SER A 73 0.49 10.80 3.21
CA SER A 73 1.68 10.78 2.35
C SER A 73 2.96 10.53 3.14
N LYS A 74 3.09 11.11 4.35
CA LYS A 74 4.24 10.86 5.24
C LYS A 74 4.27 9.42 5.74
N GLU A 75 3.12 8.87 6.11
CA GLU A 75 3.00 7.48 6.56
C GLU A 75 3.34 6.50 5.43
N ALA A 76 2.85 6.75 4.21
CA ALA A 76 3.18 5.94 3.04
C ALA A 76 4.70 5.94 2.74
N ALA A 77 5.36 7.11 2.82
CA ALA A 77 6.80 7.21 2.63
C ALA A 77 7.60 6.50 3.74
N GLN A 78 7.15 6.57 4.99
CA GLN A 78 7.78 5.83 6.10
C GLN A 78 7.64 4.32 5.93
N PHE A 79 6.47 3.85 5.53
CA PHE A 79 6.24 2.43 5.27
C PHE A 79 7.14 1.89 4.16
N ASP A 80 7.25 2.63 3.05
CA ASP A 80 8.11 2.28 1.92
C ASP A 80 9.60 2.24 2.31
N GLU A 81 10.06 3.17 3.15
CA GLU A 81 11.43 3.14 3.70
C GLU A 81 11.65 1.95 4.63
N TRP A 82 10.71 1.64 5.52
CA TRP A 82 10.80 0.45 6.38
C TRP A 82 10.84 -0.84 5.56
N GLN A 83 10.02 -0.95 4.51
CA GLN A 83 10.04 -2.11 3.64
C GLN A 83 11.43 -2.28 2.98
N ARG A 84 12.04 -1.21 2.49
CA ARG A 84 13.41 -1.27 1.94
C ARG A 84 14.44 -1.71 2.97
N GLN A 85 14.33 -1.24 4.21
CA GLN A 85 15.23 -1.64 5.29
C GLN A 85 15.06 -3.11 5.67
N GLU A 86 13.81 -3.60 5.69
CA GLU A 86 13.47 -5.00 5.92
C GLU A 86 14.03 -5.91 4.80
N GLU A 87 13.86 -5.53 3.53
CA GLU A 87 14.43 -6.23 2.38
C GLU A 87 15.96 -6.34 2.50
N CYS A 88 16.65 -5.23 2.82
CA CYS A 88 18.09 -5.22 3.04
C CYS A 88 18.50 -6.15 4.19
N PHE A 89 17.77 -6.11 5.31
CA PHE A 89 18.02 -6.98 6.45
C PHE A 89 17.86 -8.46 6.10
N HIS A 90 16.82 -8.83 5.35
CA HIS A 90 16.62 -10.20 4.89
C HIS A 90 17.76 -10.68 3.99
N LEU A 91 18.25 -9.83 3.10
CA LEU A 91 19.41 -10.14 2.26
C LEU A 91 20.68 -10.35 3.09
N GLU A 92 20.95 -9.47 4.06
CA GLU A 92 22.11 -9.62 4.95
C GLU A 92 22.01 -10.89 5.80
N GLN A 93 20.83 -11.21 6.32
CA GLN A 93 20.58 -12.44 7.05
C GLN A 93 20.75 -13.69 6.16
N ALA A 94 20.27 -13.66 4.92
CA ALA A 94 20.46 -14.76 3.97
C ALA A 94 21.96 -15.00 3.70
N LYS A 95 22.72 -13.92 3.45
CA LYS A 95 24.19 -13.97 3.27
C LYS A 95 24.91 -14.49 4.52
N LEU A 96 24.53 -14.03 5.71
CA LEU A 96 25.12 -14.50 6.96
C LEU A 96 24.84 -15.99 7.21
N ARG A 97 23.59 -16.44 6.99
CA ARG A 97 23.20 -17.85 7.12
C ARG A 97 23.95 -18.73 6.14
N SER A 98 24.09 -18.29 4.89
CA SER A 98 24.89 -18.96 3.87
C SER A 98 26.34 -19.13 4.33
N LYS A 99 26.98 -18.04 4.81
CA LYS A 99 28.34 -18.09 5.34
C LYS A 99 28.51 -19.13 6.47
N ILE A 100 27.59 -19.16 7.42
CA ILE A 100 27.63 -20.13 8.54
C ILE A 100 27.49 -21.57 8.02
N ARG A 101 26.57 -21.84 7.09
CA ARG A 101 26.37 -23.19 6.55
C ARG A 101 27.59 -23.71 5.79
N ILE A 102 28.24 -22.83 5.04
CA ILE A 102 29.49 -23.15 4.33
C ILE A 102 30.59 -23.52 5.32
N GLN A 103 30.78 -22.71 6.37
CA GLN A 103 31.78 -22.97 7.41
C GLN A 103 31.52 -24.28 8.17
N ASP A 104 30.24 -24.61 8.42
CA ASP A 104 29.83 -25.84 9.08
C ASP A 104 29.87 -27.08 8.17
N GLY A 105 30.25 -26.96 6.89
CA GLY A 105 30.33 -28.07 5.94
C GLY A 105 28.97 -28.61 5.48
N ARG A 106 27.91 -27.82 5.63
CA ARG A 106 26.50 -28.16 5.34
C ARG A 106 25.87 -27.15 4.37
N ALA A 107 26.67 -26.72 3.40
CA ALA A 107 26.28 -25.75 2.38
C ALA A 107 25.12 -26.31 1.54
N LYS A 108 24.12 -25.47 1.29
CA LYS A 108 23.11 -25.75 0.26
C LYS A 108 23.67 -25.38 -1.12
N PRO A 109 23.13 -25.94 -2.23
CA PRO A 109 23.53 -25.56 -3.58
C PRO A 109 23.45 -24.05 -3.84
N ILE A 110 22.41 -23.37 -3.34
CA ILE A 110 22.29 -21.91 -3.46
C ILE A 110 23.44 -21.17 -2.79
N ASP A 111 23.91 -21.63 -1.63
CA ASP A 111 24.98 -20.98 -0.87
C ASP A 111 26.27 -20.97 -1.69
N LEU A 112 26.55 -22.07 -2.41
CA LEU A 112 27.73 -22.24 -3.26
C LEU A 112 27.59 -21.48 -4.58
N LEU A 113 26.40 -21.44 -5.18
CA LEU A 113 26.13 -20.71 -6.42
C LEU A 113 26.19 -19.18 -6.20
N ALA A 114 25.63 -18.68 -5.09
CA ALA A 114 25.70 -17.25 -4.76
C ALA A 114 27.15 -16.75 -4.57
N GLN A 115 28.10 -17.65 -4.30
CA GLN A 115 29.51 -17.33 -4.07
C GLN A 115 30.23 -16.83 -5.34
N TYR A 116 29.77 -17.20 -6.54
CA TYR A 116 30.38 -16.81 -7.82
C TYR A 116 30.19 -15.34 -8.17
N ILE A 117 29.13 -14.72 -7.64
CA ILE A 117 28.75 -13.34 -7.92
C ILE A 117 29.04 -12.40 -6.73
N SER A 118 29.52 -12.94 -5.61
CA SER A 118 29.85 -12.16 -4.41
C SER A 118 31.23 -11.53 -4.54
N GLU A 119 31.32 -10.19 -4.63
CA GLU A 119 32.61 -9.47 -4.76
C GLU A 119 33.57 -9.74 -3.60
N LYS A 120 33.05 -9.92 -2.38
CA LYS A 120 33.86 -10.22 -1.18
C LYS A 120 34.35 -11.66 -1.13
N SER A 121 33.76 -12.54 -1.94
CA SER A 121 34.11 -13.95 -1.97
C SER A 121 35.47 -14.17 -2.61
N LEU A 122 35.90 -13.37 -3.61
CA LEU A 122 37.05 -13.73 -4.45
C LEU A 122 38.36 -13.97 -3.67
N GLU A 123 38.53 -13.32 -2.52
CA GLU A 123 39.69 -13.53 -1.63
C GLU A 123 39.53 -14.74 -0.69
N GLU A 124 38.31 -15.03 -0.21
CA GLU A 124 37.99 -16.19 0.65
C GLU A 124 37.76 -17.49 -0.17
N SER A 125 37.43 -17.35 -1.46
CA SER A 125 37.14 -18.44 -2.40
C SER A 125 38.38 -19.02 -3.07
N ILE A 126 39.57 -18.46 -2.85
CA ILE A 126 40.83 -19.14 -3.20
C ILE A 126 41.08 -20.34 -2.26
N GLU A 127 40.53 -20.31 -1.03
CA GLU A 127 40.67 -21.40 -0.05
C GLU A 127 39.60 -22.49 -0.22
N MET A 128 38.44 -22.17 -0.80
CA MET A 128 37.41 -23.15 -1.17
C MET A 128 37.62 -23.59 -2.62
N GLN A 129 37.84 -24.88 -2.89
CA GLN A 129 37.89 -25.39 -4.27
C GLN A 129 36.55 -25.12 -4.98
N MET A 130 36.48 -24.02 -5.73
CA MET A 130 35.32 -23.66 -6.53
C MET A 130 35.23 -24.64 -7.71
N HIS A 131 34.13 -25.36 -7.81
CA HIS A 131 33.89 -26.30 -8.90
C HIS A 131 33.25 -25.58 -10.11
N GLU A 132 32.80 -26.32 -11.11
CA GLU A 132 31.91 -25.71 -12.13
C GLU A 132 30.49 -25.62 -11.55
N PRO A 133 29.69 -24.57 -11.82
CA PRO A 133 28.34 -24.41 -11.25
C PRO A 133 27.42 -25.62 -11.42
N TYR A 134 27.50 -26.29 -12.57
CA TYR A 134 26.75 -27.52 -12.88
C TYR A 134 27.09 -28.69 -11.95
N HIS A 135 28.30 -28.70 -11.37
CA HIS A 135 28.70 -29.75 -10.43
C HIS A 135 27.79 -29.80 -9.21
N TYR A 136 27.33 -28.64 -8.73
CA TYR A 136 26.46 -28.53 -7.56
C TYR A 136 25.00 -28.88 -7.85
N LEU A 137 24.64 -29.05 -9.13
CA LEU A 137 23.30 -29.50 -9.55
C LEU A 137 23.24 -31.03 -9.68
N ASN A 138 24.39 -31.70 -9.82
CA ASN A 138 24.43 -33.14 -10.02
C ASN A 138 24.01 -33.90 -8.75
N GLY A 139 23.03 -34.78 -8.89
CA GLY A 139 22.58 -35.66 -7.80
C GLY A 139 21.57 -35.03 -6.84
N LEU A 140 21.08 -33.83 -7.11
CA LEU A 140 19.96 -33.23 -6.38
C LEU A 140 18.64 -33.96 -6.67
N GLY A 141 17.79 -34.07 -5.66
CA GLY A 141 16.43 -34.60 -5.79
C GLY A 141 15.45 -33.58 -6.36
N LEU A 142 14.22 -34.03 -6.66
CA LEU A 142 13.15 -33.13 -7.13
C LEU A 142 12.85 -32.02 -6.13
N ASP A 143 12.70 -32.37 -4.85
CA ASP A 143 12.41 -31.41 -3.78
C ASP A 143 13.55 -30.38 -3.63
N ASP A 144 14.81 -30.82 -3.73
CA ASP A 144 15.98 -29.93 -3.63
C ASP A 144 16.04 -28.93 -4.80
N PHE A 145 15.64 -29.35 -6.00
CA PHE A 145 15.57 -28.46 -7.16
C PHE A 145 14.42 -27.45 -7.06
N GLU A 146 13.27 -27.86 -6.51
CA GLU A 146 12.15 -26.94 -6.24
C GLU A 146 12.54 -25.90 -5.18
N ASP A 147 13.18 -26.33 -4.11
CA ASP A 147 13.76 -25.46 -3.08
C ASP A 147 14.81 -24.51 -3.68
N LEU A 148 15.71 -25.02 -4.54
CA LEU A 148 16.72 -24.20 -5.19
C LEU A 148 16.11 -23.12 -6.09
N LEU A 149 15.04 -23.43 -6.84
CA LEU A 149 14.32 -22.43 -7.63
C LEU A 149 13.68 -21.34 -6.76
N ALA A 150 13.08 -21.73 -5.64
CA ALA A 150 12.51 -20.78 -4.70
C ALA A 150 13.60 -19.87 -4.12
N ASP A 151 14.73 -20.46 -3.71
CA ASP A 151 15.88 -19.72 -3.18
C ASP A 151 16.48 -18.77 -4.25
N ILE A 152 16.66 -19.20 -5.49
CA ILE A 152 17.15 -18.35 -6.60
C ILE A 152 16.23 -17.13 -6.81
N ARG A 153 14.91 -17.32 -6.78
CA ARG A 153 13.94 -16.22 -6.93
C ARG A 153 14.09 -15.19 -5.82
N VAL A 154 14.24 -15.64 -4.58
CA VAL A 154 14.46 -14.75 -3.42
C VAL A 154 15.76 -13.96 -3.60
N TYR A 155 16.86 -14.60 -4.02
CA TYR A 155 18.11 -13.89 -4.28
C TYR A 155 17.98 -12.87 -5.42
N ASN A 156 17.29 -13.22 -6.50
CA ASN A 156 17.09 -12.31 -7.63
C ASN A 156 16.25 -11.08 -7.26
N GLU A 157 15.20 -11.26 -6.45
CA GLU A 157 14.36 -10.18 -5.93
C GLU A 157 15.15 -9.26 -4.98
N LEU A 158 15.93 -9.84 -4.06
CA LEU A 158 16.68 -9.07 -3.06
C LEU A 158 17.89 -8.32 -3.64
N GLU A 159 18.54 -8.84 -4.69
CA GLU A 159 19.71 -8.20 -5.32
C GLU A 159 19.35 -7.12 -6.36
N LYS A 160 18.06 -6.76 -6.48
CA LYS A 160 17.57 -5.66 -7.34
C LYS A 160 18.16 -5.67 -8.75
N CYS A 161 18.26 -6.86 -9.34
CA CYS A 161 18.75 -7.11 -10.69
C CYS A 161 20.25 -6.83 -10.96
N GLN A 162 21.10 -6.64 -9.94
CA GLN A 162 22.54 -6.45 -10.20
C GLN A 162 23.15 -7.64 -10.97
N ASN A 163 22.74 -8.86 -10.61
CA ASN A 163 23.16 -10.12 -11.22
C ASN A 163 21.98 -10.86 -11.87
N ALA A 164 20.98 -10.13 -12.39
CA ALA A 164 19.75 -10.72 -12.94
C ALA A 164 20.02 -11.75 -14.02
N ASP A 165 20.97 -11.49 -14.92
CA ASP A 165 21.31 -12.39 -16.01
C ASP A 165 21.85 -13.73 -15.48
N TYR A 166 22.73 -13.69 -14.47
CA TYR A 166 23.25 -14.89 -13.81
C TYR A 166 22.14 -15.73 -13.17
N TRP A 167 21.24 -15.09 -12.42
CA TRP A 167 20.13 -15.78 -11.77
C TRP A 167 19.11 -16.31 -12.77
N SER A 168 18.89 -15.60 -13.88
CA SER A 168 18.03 -16.05 -14.98
C SER A 168 18.62 -17.28 -15.68
N ASP A 169 19.90 -17.24 -16.01
CA ASP A 169 20.61 -18.37 -16.65
C ASP A 169 20.58 -19.61 -15.75
N LEU A 170 20.86 -19.45 -14.45
CA LEU A 170 20.72 -20.54 -13.48
C LEU A 170 19.30 -21.08 -13.38
N THR A 171 18.29 -20.20 -13.40
CA THR A 171 16.88 -20.61 -13.37
C THR A 171 16.57 -21.50 -14.56
N ILE A 172 17.01 -21.14 -15.77
CA ILE A 172 16.80 -21.94 -16.99
C ILE A 172 17.43 -23.33 -16.84
N ILE A 173 18.67 -23.39 -16.37
CA ILE A 173 19.41 -24.65 -16.19
C ILE A 173 18.70 -25.54 -15.17
N VAL A 174 18.33 -24.99 -14.01
CA VAL A 174 17.67 -25.73 -12.93
C VAL A 174 16.28 -26.21 -13.37
N GLU A 175 15.51 -25.39 -14.08
CA GLU A 175 14.21 -25.79 -14.62
C GLU A 175 14.31 -26.93 -15.63
N ASP A 176 15.32 -26.91 -16.50
CA ASP A 176 15.55 -27.99 -17.47
C ASP A 176 15.92 -29.30 -16.77
N GLU A 177 16.82 -29.27 -15.78
CA GLU A 177 17.18 -30.45 -14.99
C GLU A 177 16.00 -31.01 -14.19
N LEU A 178 15.19 -30.13 -13.57
CA LEU A 178 13.97 -30.51 -12.88
C LEU A 178 12.97 -31.19 -13.84
N GLN A 179 12.81 -30.66 -15.05
CA GLN A 179 11.94 -31.26 -16.06
C GLN A 179 12.45 -32.63 -16.52
N LYS A 180 13.76 -32.81 -16.70
CA LYS A 180 14.37 -34.10 -17.05
C LYS A 180 14.10 -35.14 -15.96
N LEU A 181 14.29 -34.77 -14.70
CA LEU A 181 14.01 -35.67 -13.57
C LEU A 181 12.53 -36.05 -13.47
N ARG A 182 11.61 -35.08 -13.61
CA ARG A 182 10.17 -35.35 -13.61
C ARG A 182 9.76 -36.29 -14.75
N LYS A 183 10.32 -36.11 -15.96
CA LYS A 183 10.10 -37.02 -17.10
C LYS A 183 10.61 -38.43 -16.81
N ALA A 184 11.84 -38.54 -16.27
CA ALA A 184 12.43 -39.82 -15.92
C ALA A 184 11.63 -40.55 -14.82
N GLU A 185 11.11 -39.83 -13.83
CA GLU A 185 10.25 -40.40 -12.79
C GLU A 185 8.90 -40.86 -13.35
N ALA A 186 8.27 -40.06 -14.20
CA ALA A 186 7.02 -40.43 -14.87
C ALA A 186 7.21 -41.67 -15.76
N GLU A 187 8.34 -41.79 -16.46
CA GLU A 187 8.68 -42.99 -17.24
C GLU A 187 8.91 -44.20 -16.34
N LYS A 188 9.64 -44.06 -15.22
CA LYS A 188 9.81 -45.14 -14.24
C LYS A 188 8.47 -45.61 -13.66
N GLN A 189 7.56 -44.69 -13.33
CA GLN A 189 6.23 -45.02 -12.83
C GLN A 189 5.38 -45.73 -13.90
N ARG A 190 5.49 -45.35 -15.18
CA ARG A 190 4.83 -46.06 -16.29
C ARG A 190 5.40 -47.46 -16.53
N MET A 191 6.70 -47.65 -16.34
CA MET A 191 7.37 -48.93 -16.55
C MET A 191 7.30 -49.86 -15.34
N ALA A 192 6.91 -49.37 -14.15
CA ALA A 192 6.70 -50.19 -12.98
C ALA A 192 5.51 -51.16 -13.24
N PRO A 193 5.73 -52.47 -13.39
CA PRO A 193 4.65 -53.40 -13.63
C PRO A 193 3.74 -53.38 -12.40
N GLY A 194 2.43 -53.17 -12.63
CA GLY A 194 1.42 -53.26 -11.58
C GLY A 194 1.66 -54.54 -10.77
N ARG A 195 2.00 -54.37 -9.48
CA ARG A 195 2.00 -55.45 -8.50
C ARG A 195 0.61 -56.07 -8.58
N ARG A 196 0.48 -57.16 -9.34
CA ARG A 196 -0.68 -58.04 -9.26
C ARG A 196 -0.64 -58.62 -7.86
N GLU A 197 -1.48 -58.08 -6.98
CA GLU A 197 -1.92 -58.81 -5.81
C GLU A 197 -2.53 -60.13 -6.31
N GLY A 198 -1.79 -61.21 -6.11
CA GLY A 198 -2.24 -62.57 -6.32
C GLY A 198 -2.33 -63.25 -4.97
N ILE A 199 -3.57 -63.34 -4.47
CA ILE A 199 -4.17 -64.33 -3.55
C ILE A 199 -3.35 -64.73 -2.33
#